data_AF-A0A182LVM1-F1
#
_entry.id   AF-A0A182LVM1-F1
#
_cell.length_a   1.000
_cell.length_b   1.000
_cell.length_c   1.000
_cell.angle_alpha   90.00
_cell.angle_beta   90.00
_cell.angle_gamma   90.00
#
_symmetry.space_group_name_H-M   'P 1'
#
loop_
_entity.id
_entity.type
_entity.pdbx_description
1 polymer ?
#
loop_
_entity_poly.entity_id
_entity_poly.type
_entity_poly.pdbx_seq_one_letter_code
_entity_poly.pdbx_strand_id
1 'polypeptide(L)'
;MPNVQAAPAFFGPEENLSADERVEQRRRQQAEIIRWKYRYQKIDAIKPGETVEAYQIRCLNKRLVHLECEKAQKELKLKIFNAPVHRREAEIVRGYILRMLDDAVRYDKQIGAAKTDMNELMSQIKRANSELECAIKAVPSDFVYGEALEKSRLELTAIESRLHHARKLEGKLHAENRKQRNEIENMLCERKLYNQQWQQYVVELNRNRKFLLDMIERATLAFNQGEDLCYRIDSLKAQESRDKRVRVQEMIEVERQIIGTRYVNTFLRTKGFQRSVAELDPRLVRKRNLFKMAHRDRIDRFGTIINDTKQYLRLAAIEGVLFEIEKQQDKYTALFRYMNITNAKIEEANGIARDLEKDSERLHEGEKRKRFTDERNFKQDMQQLLTAQEQSMKLKEEVCKQQNALEMKLAIVEQSLSMVGFDLAKIHQLMVATTSADRDRLTEESLMKALSSIERKVLELVQLSSDRPLVEDDMPISTLYGSQQCAECAEGQDVNQHDERIVLRTEHQKLLENVRNRVTAPEMQYRLHTLSQCKLPRSRMLVNKRYM
;
A
#
# COMPACT_ATOMS: atom_id res chain seq x y z
N MET A 1 14.48 11.43 -142.27
CA MET A 1 13.41 10.46 -142.61
C MET A 1 12.22 11.25 -143.15
N PRO A 2 11.49 10.75 -144.17
CA PRO A 2 11.60 10.88 -145.64
C PRO A 2 10.88 12.16 -146.19
N ASN A 3 10.89 12.60 -147.46
CA ASN A 3 10.57 11.93 -148.73
C ASN A 3 10.97 12.85 -149.92
N VAL A 4 11.68 12.33 -150.94
CA VAL A 4 12.03 13.02 -152.20
C VAL A 4 11.33 12.27 -153.34
N GLN A 5 10.54 12.98 -154.16
CA GLN A 5 9.88 12.42 -155.37
C GLN A 5 10.53 12.94 -156.65
N ALA A 6 10.62 12.04 -157.63
CA ALA A 6 11.43 12.06 -158.85
C ALA A 6 10.83 12.88 -160.01
N ALA A 7 11.69 13.32 -160.92
CA ALA A 7 11.34 13.89 -162.23
C ALA A 7 11.31 12.78 -163.32
N PRO A 8 10.41 12.83 -164.32
CA PRO A 8 10.43 11.92 -165.45
C PRO A 8 11.26 12.46 -166.62
N ALA A 9 12.09 11.58 -167.17
CA ALA A 9 12.80 11.74 -168.43
C ALA A 9 11.91 11.30 -169.62
N PHE A 10 11.97 12.01 -170.75
CA PHE A 10 11.61 11.48 -172.07
C PHE A 10 12.53 12.09 -173.13
N PHE A 11 13.55 11.32 -173.49
CA PHE A 11 14.28 11.42 -174.77
C PHE A 11 13.68 10.40 -175.75
N GLY A 12 13.90 10.62 -177.04
CA GLY A 12 13.76 9.56 -178.05
C GLY A 12 14.34 9.96 -179.42
N PRO A 13 15.47 9.40 -179.86
CA PRO A 13 16.16 9.74 -181.11
C PRO A 13 15.66 8.88 -182.27
N GLU A 14 15.65 9.39 -183.52
CA GLU A 14 15.38 8.54 -184.69
C GLU A 14 16.35 8.80 -185.85
N GLU A 15 17.39 7.96 -185.86
CA GLU A 15 18.31 7.68 -186.96
C GLU A 15 17.72 6.76 -188.04
N ASN A 16 16.43 6.37 -188.00
CA ASN A 16 15.89 5.33 -188.91
C ASN A 16 14.47 5.59 -189.47
N LEU A 17 14.15 6.82 -189.91
CA LEU A 17 12.86 7.12 -190.55
C LEU A 17 12.99 7.49 -192.04
N SER A 18 12.03 6.99 -192.83
CA SER A 18 11.83 7.33 -194.25
C SER A 18 11.62 8.83 -194.44
N ALA A 19 11.96 9.36 -195.62
CA ALA A 19 11.92 10.80 -195.92
C ALA A 19 10.53 11.42 -195.72
N ASP A 20 9.46 10.64 -195.89
CA ASP A 20 8.07 11.11 -195.73
C ASP A 20 7.63 11.21 -194.26
N GLU A 21 8.11 10.33 -193.38
CA GLU A 21 7.74 10.33 -191.95
C GLU A 21 8.40 11.49 -191.17
N ARG A 22 9.57 11.97 -191.61
CA ARG A 22 10.25 13.15 -191.04
C ARG A 22 9.53 14.47 -191.32
N VAL A 23 8.71 14.53 -192.36
CA VAL A 23 7.91 15.74 -192.68
C VAL A 23 6.67 15.79 -191.78
N GLU A 24 6.08 14.63 -191.48
CA GLU A 24 4.87 14.54 -190.67
C GLU A 24 5.14 14.77 -189.18
N GLN A 25 6.28 14.29 -188.66
CA GLN A 25 6.70 14.54 -187.28
C GLN A 25 7.07 16.02 -187.04
N ARG A 26 7.70 16.70 -188.03
CA ARG A 26 7.95 18.15 -187.96
C ARG A 26 6.65 18.97 -187.97
N ARG A 27 5.63 18.55 -188.74
CA ARG A 27 4.30 19.19 -188.71
C ARG A 27 3.60 19.04 -187.35
N ARG A 28 3.69 17.85 -186.71
CA ARG A 28 3.14 17.64 -185.36
C ARG A 28 3.86 18.46 -184.29
N GLN A 29 5.19 18.54 -184.35
CA GLN A 29 5.98 19.40 -183.46
C GLN A 29 5.63 20.89 -183.63
N GLN A 30 5.47 21.37 -184.87
CA GLN A 30 5.06 22.76 -185.12
C GLN A 30 3.63 23.05 -184.62
N ALA A 31 2.70 22.11 -184.76
CA ALA A 31 1.34 22.27 -184.24
C ALA A 31 1.29 22.29 -182.70
N GLU A 32 2.12 21.50 -182.02
CA GLU A 32 2.22 21.53 -180.56
C GLU A 32 2.91 22.80 -180.04
N ILE A 33 3.96 23.27 -180.71
CA ILE A 33 4.60 24.55 -180.36
C ILE A 33 3.61 25.72 -180.49
N ILE A 34 2.72 25.71 -181.49
CA ILE A 34 1.67 26.73 -181.62
C ILE A 34 0.64 26.63 -180.48
N ARG A 35 0.24 25.41 -180.06
CA ARG A 35 -0.65 25.22 -178.89
C ARG A 35 -0.03 25.73 -177.59
N TRP A 36 1.26 25.43 -177.36
CA TRP A 36 1.95 25.89 -176.16
C TRP A 36 2.16 27.41 -176.18
N LYS A 37 2.44 28.02 -177.34
CA LYS A 37 2.45 29.49 -177.48
C LYS A 37 1.11 30.13 -177.14
N TYR A 38 0.00 29.53 -177.55
CA TYR A 38 -1.34 30.07 -177.26
C TYR A 38 -1.74 29.91 -175.77
N ARG A 39 -1.32 28.82 -175.10
CA ARG A 39 -1.54 28.66 -173.65
C ARG A 39 -0.68 29.60 -172.82
N TYR A 40 0.58 29.82 -173.20
CA TYR A 40 1.47 30.73 -172.47
C TYR A 40 0.99 32.19 -172.61
N GLN A 41 0.53 32.60 -173.79
CA GLN A 41 -0.08 33.92 -173.97
C GLN A 41 -1.38 34.11 -173.18
N LYS A 42 -2.10 33.04 -172.82
CA LYS A 42 -3.29 33.12 -171.97
C LYS A 42 -2.96 33.20 -170.47
N ILE A 43 -1.75 32.81 -170.06
CA ILE A 43 -1.26 32.88 -168.67
C ILE A 43 -0.51 34.21 -168.41
N ASP A 44 0.12 34.80 -169.43
CA ASP A 44 0.87 36.07 -169.30
C ASP A 44 0.04 37.36 -169.54
N ALA A 45 -1.24 37.26 -169.93
CA ALA A 45 -2.08 38.42 -170.29
C ALA A 45 -2.93 39.02 -169.16
N ILE A 46 -2.81 38.58 -167.89
CA ILE A 46 -3.33 39.35 -166.74
C ILE A 46 -2.17 39.63 -165.77
N LYS A 47 -1.65 40.85 -165.88
CA LYS A 47 -0.57 41.43 -165.07
C LYS A 47 -0.97 41.57 -163.58
N PRO A 48 0.02 41.57 -162.66
CA PRO A 48 -0.19 41.36 -161.23
C PRO A 48 -0.43 42.66 -160.48
N GLY A 49 -1.45 42.67 -159.63
CA GLY A 49 -1.77 43.81 -158.77
C GLY A 49 -3.27 43.98 -158.69
N GLU A 50 -3.80 44.11 -157.47
CA GLU A 50 -5.20 44.40 -157.14
C GLU A 50 -6.16 43.19 -157.06
N THR A 51 -5.75 42.13 -156.34
CA THR A 51 -6.72 41.29 -155.61
C THR A 51 -6.34 41.18 -154.13
N VAL A 52 -7.35 41.19 -153.26
CA VAL A 52 -7.23 41.25 -151.78
C VAL A 52 -6.45 40.07 -151.20
N GLU A 53 -6.42 38.93 -151.90
CA GLU A 53 -5.76 37.69 -151.47
C GLU A 53 -4.22 37.79 -151.48
N ALA A 54 -3.63 38.57 -152.40
CA ALA A 54 -2.17 38.71 -152.49
C ALA A 54 -1.55 39.52 -151.32
N TYR A 55 -2.32 40.46 -150.73
CA TYR A 55 -1.87 41.24 -149.57
C TYR A 55 -1.82 40.39 -148.29
N GLN A 56 -2.81 39.52 -148.07
CA GLN A 56 -2.87 38.65 -146.89
C GLN A 56 -1.70 37.66 -146.84
N ILE A 57 -1.32 37.06 -147.97
CA ILE A 57 -0.17 36.15 -148.06
C ILE A 57 1.15 36.86 -147.70
N ARG A 58 1.31 38.13 -148.11
CA ARG A 58 2.53 38.90 -147.81
C ARG A 58 2.63 39.26 -146.31
N CYS A 59 1.51 39.54 -145.64
CA CYS A 59 1.47 39.74 -144.19
C CYS A 59 1.79 38.46 -143.40
N LEU A 60 1.26 37.32 -143.82
CA LEU A 60 1.54 36.03 -143.17
C LEU A 60 3.03 35.64 -143.30
N ASN A 61 3.65 35.87 -144.45
CA ASN A 61 5.09 35.60 -144.63
C ASN A 61 5.98 36.50 -143.75
N LYS A 62 5.64 37.78 -143.56
CA LYS A 62 6.37 38.64 -142.60
C LYS A 62 6.24 38.15 -141.15
N ARG A 63 5.06 37.64 -140.76
CA ARG A 63 4.84 37.06 -139.42
C ARG A 63 5.69 35.81 -139.21
N LEU A 64 5.82 34.97 -140.24
CA LEU A 64 6.59 33.72 -140.19
C LEU A 64 8.07 33.99 -139.93
N VAL A 65 8.66 34.95 -140.66
CA VAL A 65 10.07 35.37 -140.44
C VAL A 65 10.30 35.90 -139.02
N HIS A 66 9.36 36.66 -138.46
CA HIS A 66 9.48 37.18 -137.10
C HIS A 66 9.47 36.05 -136.04
N LEU A 67 8.65 35.02 -136.24
CA LEU A 67 8.59 33.86 -135.34
C LEU A 67 9.86 33.01 -135.42
N GLU A 68 10.47 32.87 -136.60
CA GLU A 68 11.73 32.16 -136.76
C GLU A 68 12.88 32.87 -136.03
N CYS A 69 12.93 34.20 -136.09
CA CYS A 69 13.89 35.00 -135.31
C CYS A 69 13.71 34.85 -133.79
N GLU A 70 12.46 34.85 -133.28
CA GLU A 70 12.21 34.66 -131.85
C GLU A 70 12.61 33.26 -131.36
N LYS A 71 12.35 32.22 -132.16
CA LYS A 71 12.78 30.86 -131.86
C LYS A 71 14.29 30.78 -131.72
N ALA A 72 15.04 31.35 -132.67
CA ALA A 72 16.50 31.37 -132.62
C ALA A 72 17.04 32.10 -131.37
N GLN A 73 16.41 33.22 -130.99
CA GLN A 73 16.77 33.95 -129.75
C GLN A 73 16.55 33.12 -128.47
N LYS A 74 15.43 32.39 -128.36
CA LYS A 74 15.16 31.56 -127.18
C LYS A 74 16.07 30.33 -127.10
N GLU A 75 16.39 29.71 -128.23
CA GLU A 75 17.38 28.63 -128.28
C GLU A 75 18.77 29.10 -127.83
N LEU A 76 19.17 30.32 -128.19
CA LEU A 76 20.43 30.90 -127.72
C LEU A 76 20.44 31.07 -126.19
N LYS A 77 19.34 31.58 -125.59
CA LYS A 77 19.23 31.73 -124.13
C LYS A 77 19.33 30.39 -123.40
N LEU A 78 18.70 29.34 -123.92
CA LEU A 78 18.82 28.00 -123.34
C LEU A 78 20.24 27.44 -123.42
N LYS A 79 20.96 27.71 -124.52
CA LYS A 79 22.38 27.33 -124.64
C LYS A 79 23.27 28.11 -123.68
N ILE A 80 22.97 29.38 -123.42
CA ILE A 80 23.71 30.20 -122.44
C ILE A 80 23.48 29.67 -121.02
N PHE A 81 22.24 29.41 -120.60
CA PHE A 81 21.97 28.86 -119.26
C PHE A 81 22.53 27.46 -119.04
N ASN A 82 22.55 26.62 -120.09
CA ASN A 82 23.18 25.30 -120.04
C ASN A 82 24.69 25.32 -120.32
N ALA A 83 25.30 26.50 -120.41
CA ALA A 83 26.75 26.60 -120.55
C ALA A 83 27.45 26.05 -119.29
N PRO A 84 28.60 25.36 -119.46
CA PRO A 84 29.29 24.70 -118.35
C PRO A 84 29.75 25.66 -117.25
N VAL A 85 29.87 26.96 -117.54
CA VAL A 85 30.26 28.00 -116.58
C VAL A 85 29.23 28.14 -115.46
N HIS A 86 27.95 28.27 -115.79
CA HIS A 86 26.88 28.45 -114.80
C HIS A 86 26.61 27.19 -113.96
N ARG A 87 26.90 25.99 -114.49
CA ARG A 87 26.84 24.74 -113.72
C ARG A 87 27.90 24.70 -112.62
N ARG A 88 29.13 25.11 -112.94
CA ARG A 88 30.23 25.13 -111.96
C ARG A 88 29.98 26.13 -110.83
N GLU A 89 29.43 27.31 -111.16
CA GLU A 89 29.03 28.30 -110.16
C GLU A 89 27.98 27.74 -109.20
N ALA A 90 26.96 27.04 -109.71
CA ALA A 90 25.93 26.41 -108.88
C ALA A 90 26.48 25.30 -107.95
N GLU A 91 27.45 24.50 -108.42
CA GLU A 91 28.08 23.45 -107.61
C GLU A 91 28.95 24.02 -106.48
N ILE A 92 29.69 25.11 -106.74
CA ILE A 92 30.48 25.78 -105.70
C ILE A 92 29.56 26.33 -104.59
N VAL A 93 28.46 26.99 -104.97
CA VAL A 93 27.48 27.51 -104.01
C VAL A 93 26.83 26.38 -103.21
N ARG A 94 26.51 25.25 -103.84
CA ARG A 94 25.98 24.06 -103.15
C ARG A 94 26.98 23.49 -102.13
N GLY A 95 28.26 23.41 -102.49
CA GLY A 95 29.31 22.95 -101.58
C GLY A 95 29.49 23.88 -100.38
N TYR A 96 29.36 25.19 -100.59
CA TYR A 96 29.39 26.18 -99.50
C TYR A 96 28.20 26.03 -98.55
N ILE A 97 26.99 25.85 -99.09
CA ILE A 97 25.77 25.65 -98.27
C ILE A 97 25.87 24.38 -97.41
N LEU A 98 26.38 23.27 -97.98
CA LEU A 98 26.53 22.02 -97.22
C LEU A 98 27.52 22.17 -96.05
N ARG A 99 28.65 22.86 -96.25
CA ARG A 99 29.58 23.16 -95.15
C ARG A 99 28.92 24.00 -94.04
N MET A 100 28.15 25.03 -94.41
CA MET A 100 27.44 25.86 -93.44
C MET A 100 26.40 25.07 -92.64
N LEU A 101 25.74 24.09 -93.26
CA LEU A 101 24.80 23.19 -92.58
C LEU A 101 25.53 22.24 -91.62
N ASP A 102 26.66 21.67 -92.02
CA ASP A 102 27.48 20.82 -91.15
C ASP A 102 28.03 21.60 -89.94
N ASP A 103 28.48 22.85 -90.18
CA ASP A 103 28.93 23.73 -89.10
C ASP A 103 27.78 24.09 -88.15
N ALA A 104 26.57 24.36 -88.66
CA ALA A 104 25.39 24.62 -87.82
C ALA A 104 25.06 23.41 -86.93
N VAL A 105 25.06 22.19 -87.48
CA VAL A 105 24.85 20.96 -86.71
C VAL A 105 25.95 20.75 -85.66
N ARG A 106 27.21 21.08 -85.98
CA ARG A 106 28.32 21.01 -85.01
C ARG A 106 28.11 21.98 -83.86
N TYR A 107 27.74 23.23 -84.14
CA TYR A 107 27.49 24.23 -83.11
C TYR A 107 26.28 23.87 -82.24
N ASP A 108 25.20 23.33 -82.81
CA ASP A 108 24.07 22.85 -82.02
C ASP A 108 24.44 21.73 -81.05
N LYS A 109 25.29 20.79 -81.48
CA LYS A 109 25.83 19.74 -80.57
C LYS A 109 26.68 20.34 -79.45
N GLN A 110 27.54 21.31 -79.76
CA GLN A 110 28.36 22.00 -78.75
C GLN A 110 27.52 22.81 -77.76
N ILE A 111 26.49 23.49 -78.24
CA ILE A 111 25.52 24.21 -77.39
C ILE A 111 24.75 23.22 -76.51
N GLY A 112 24.36 22.07 -77.06
CA GLY A 112 23.72 20.99 -76.30
C GLY A 112 24.59 20.50 -75.14
N ALA A 113 25.86 20.21 -75.40
CA ALA A 113 26.83 19.78 -74.38
C ALA A 113 27.08 20.88 -73.32
N ALA A 114 27.26 22.13 -73.74
CA ALA A 114 27.43 23.25 -72.80
C ALA A 114 26.19 23.44 -71.90
N LYS A 115 24.98 23.22 -72.42
CA LYS A 115 23.74 23.26 -71.62
C LYS A 115 23.66 22.12 -70.62
N THR A 116 24.09 20.91 -70.98
CA THR A 116 24.13 19.78 -70.03
C THR A 116 25.11 20.05 -68.90
N ASP A 117 26.30 20.56 -69.21
CA ASP A 117 27.32 20.90 -68.21
C ASP A 117 26.83 22.02 -67.27
N MET A 118 26.17 23.05 -67.83
CA MET A 118 25.60 24.14 -67.04
C MET A 118 24.48 23.66 -66.11
N ASN A 119 23.64 22.73 -66.57
CA ASN A 119 22.61 22.11 -65.73
C ASN A 119 23.21 21.25 -64.61
N GLU A 120 24.28 20.52 -64.90
CA GLU A 120 24.99 19.71 -63.90
C GLU A 120 25.60 20.61 -62.82
N LEU A 121 26.32 21.66 -63.20
CA LEU A 121 26.91 22.62 -62.26
C LEU A 121 25.83 23.30 -61.40
N MET A 122 24.69 23.69 -61.98
CA MET A 122 23.56 24.21 -61.20
C MET A 122 23.02 23.18 -60.19
N SER A 123 22.99 21.89 -60.55
CA SER A 123 22.57 20.83 -59.63
C SER A 123 23.56 20.64 -58.47
N GLN A 124 24.86 20.78 -58.74
CA GLN A 124 25.91 20.67 -57.73
C GLN A 124 25.88 21.88 -56.78
N ILE A 125 25.69 23.09 -57.32
CA ILE A 125 25.52 24.31 -56.50
C ILE A 125 24.29 24.18 -55.59
N LYS A 126 23.16 23.66 -56.09
CA LYS A 126 21.97 23.44 -55.27
C LYS A 126 22.23 22.45 -54.14
N ARG A 127 22.92 21.34 -54.42
CA ARG A 127 23.28 20.34 -53.41
C ARG A 127 24.21 20.94 -52.34
N ALA A 128 25.29 21.61 -52.76
CA ALA A 128 26.22 22.27 -51.85
C ALA A 128 25.53 23.33 -50.97
N ASN A 129 24.61 24.12 -51.53
CA ASN A 129 23.83 25.08 -50.76
C ASN A 129 22.91 24.38 -49.74
N SER A 130 22.26 23.28 -50.12
CA SER A 130 21.41 22.52 -49.18
C SER A 130 22.22 21.87 -48.05
N GLU A 131 23.42 21.38 -48.33
CA GLU A 131 24.34 20.83 -47.34
C GLU A 131 24.85 21.93 -46.39
N LEU A 132 25.19 23.10 -46.93
CA LEU A 132 25.58 24.27 -46.15
C LEU A 132 24.45 24.73 -45.22
N GLU A 133 23.21 24.79 -45.71
CA GLU A 133 22.06 25.12 -44.87
C GLU A 133 21.81 24.08 -43.76
N CYS A 134 22.00 22.79 -44.07
CA CYS A 134 21.91 21.73 -43.07
C CYS A 134 23.01 21.85 -42.01
N ALA A 135 24.24 22.15 -42.41
CA ALA A 135 25.37 22.34 -41.50
C ALA A 135 25.18 23.58 -40.60
N ILE A 136 24.71 24.71 -41.16
CA ILE A 136 24.39 25.94 -40.42
C ILE A 136 23.28 25.68 -39.38
N LYS A 137 22.30 24.83 -39.69
CA LYS A 137 21.23 24.46 -38.74
C LYS A 137 21.72 23.45 -37.68
N ALA A 138 22.63 22.55 -38.04
CA ALA A 138 23.12 21.51 -37.16
C ALA A 138 24.14 22.02 -36.13
N VAL A 139 24.93 23.05 -36.49
CA VAL A 139 25.94 23.65 -35.60
C VAL A 139 25.36 24.95 -35.03
N PRO A 140 25.00 24.99 -33.72
CA PRO A 140 24.62 26.23 -33.07
C PRO A 140 25.77 27.24 -33.17
N SER A 141 25.45 28.53 -33.32
CA SER A 141 26.49 29.55 -33.31
C SER A 141 27.22 29.57 -31.96
N ASP A 142 28.51 29.95 -31.97
CA ASP A 142 29.34 30.07 -30.76
C ASP A 142 28.68 30.92 -29.67
N PHE A 143 27.86 31.90 -30.08
CA PHE A 143 27.05 32.72 -29.19
C PHE A 143 25.99 31.90 -28.43
N VAL A 144 25.23 31.05 -29.13
CA VAL A 144 24.19 30.19 -28.52
C VAL A 144 24.84 29.17 -27.57
N TYR A 145 25.99 28.63 -27.95
CA TYR A 145 26.76 27.74 -27.09
C TYR A 145 27.27 28.46 -25.83
N GLY A 146 27.79 29.68 -25.98
CA GLY A 146 28.21 30.52 -24.84
C GLY A 146 27.06 30.83 -23.88
N GLU A 147 25.88 31.18 -24.40
CA GLU A 147 24.69 31.43 -23.58
C GLU A 147 24.23 30.17 -22.83
N ALA A 148 24.25 29.00 -23.48
CA ALA A 148 23.94 27.72 -22.85
C ALA A 148 24.95 27.35 -21.75
N LEU A 149 26.24 27.63 -21.97
CA LEU A 149 27.30 27.40 -20.98
C LEU A 149 27.12 28.31 -19.75
N GLU A 150 26.81 29.59 -19.95
CA GLU A 150 26.55 30.51 -18.84
C GLU A 150 25.29 30.10 -18.05
N LYS A 151 24.21 29.68 -18.73
CA LYS A 151 23.04 29.11 -18.05
C LYS A 151 23.42 27.90 -17.19
N SER A 152 24.20 26.97 -17.74
CA SER A 152 24.67 25.80 -17.00
C SER A 152 25.57 26.18 -15.80
N ARG A 153 26.43 27.18 -15.94
CA ARG A 153 27.25 27.71 -14.82
C ARG A 153 26.39 28.32 -13.72
N LEU A 154 25.38 29.11 -14.08
CA LEU A 154 24.44 29.68 -13.11
C LEU A 154 23.65 28.59 -12.39
N GLU A 155 23.21 27.55 -13.10
CA GLU A 155 22.55 26.39 -12.48
C GLU A 155 23.48 25.64 -11.53
N LEU A 156 24.74 25.40 -11.93
CA LEU A 156 25.74 24.76 -11.07
C LEU A 156 25.99 25.57 -9.79
N THR A 157 26.21 26.88 -9.89
CA THR A 157 26.41 27.73 -8.71
C THR A 157 25.19 27.77 -7.78
N ALA A 158 23.98 27.70 -8.34
CA ALA A 158 22.76 27.59 -7.55
C ALA A 158 22.68 26.24 -6.80
N ILE A 159 23.04 25.14 -7.46
CA ILE A 159 23.09 23.80 -6.84
C ILE A 159 24.17 23.75 -5.75
N GLU A 160 25.35 24.31 -5.99
CA GLU A 160 26.43 24.41 -5.01
C GLU A 160 26.01 25.23 -3.79
N SER A 161 25.32 26.35 -4.00
CA SER A 161 24.78 27.19 -2.93
C SER A 161 23.74 26.43 -2.09
N ARG A 162 22.85 25.68 -2.73
CA ARG A 162 21.88 24.81 -2.06
C ARG A 162 22.56 23.72 -1.25
N LEU A 163 23.58 23.08 -1.81
CA LEU A 163 24.37 22.05 -1.13
C LEU A 163 25.11 22.62 0.09
N HIS A 164 25.70 23.81 -0.04
CA HIS A 164 26.36 24.49 1.07
C HIS A 164 25.37 24.81 2.20
N HIS A 165 24.18 25.32 1.85
CA HIS A 165 23.12 25.58 2.83
C HIS A 165 22.67 24.30 3.54
N ALA A 166 22.46 23.21 2.78
CA ALA A 166 22.09 21.91 3.34
C ALA A 166 23.14 21.38 4.33
N ARG A 167 24.44 21.45 3.98
CA ARG A 167 25.55 21.07 4.88
C ARG A 167 25.60 21.92 6.14
N LYS A 168 25.37 23.23 6.03
CA LYS A 168 25.32 24.13 7.19
C LYS A 168 24.15 23.81 8.11
N LEU A 169 22.98 23.50 7.54
CA LEU A 169 21.81 23.07 8.29
C LEU A 169 22.09 21.73 9.00
N GLU A 170 22.68 20.77 8.30
CA GLU A 170 23.07 19.48 8.87
C GLU A 170 24.02 19.67 10.07
N GLY A 171 25.05 20.52 9.92
CA GLY A 171 25.97 20.85 11.02
C GLY A 171 25.27 21.47 12.23
N LYS A 172 24.29 22.36 12.02
CA LYS A 172 23.47 22.92 13.10
C LYS A 172 22.64 21.85 13.80
N LEU A 173 21.95 21.00 13.04
CA LEU A 173 21.14 19.91 13.59
C LEU A 173 22.00 18.91 14.38
N HIS A 174 23.23 18.61 13.93
CA HIS A 174 24.16 17.76 14.69
C HIS A 174 24.63 18.43 16.00
N ALA A 175 24.89 19.74 15.99
CA ALA A 175 25.24 20.48 17.19
C ALA A 175 24.09 20.50 18.21
N GLU A 176 22.85 20.75 17.75
CA GLU A 176 21.64 20.70 18.56
C GLU A 176 21.40 19.28 19.11
N ASN A 177 21.55 18.25 18.28
CA ASN A 177 21.42 16.86 18.72
C ASN A 177 22.46 16.51 19.79
N ARG A 178 23.71 16.96 19.63
CA ARG A 178 24.75 16.77 20.64
C ARG A 178 24.40 17.48 21.95
N LYS A 179 23.87 18.69 21.88
CA LYS A 179 23.39 19.42 23.07
C LYS A 179 22.28 18.66 23.79
N GLN A 180 21.27 18.19 23.07
CA GLN A 180 20.18 17.38 23.62
C GLN A 180 20.70 16.07 24.24
N ARG A 181 21.67 15.40 23.61
CA ARG A 181 22.28 14.18 24.18
C ARG A 181 22.98 14.47 25.50
N ASN A 182 23.72 15.58 25.60
CA ASN A 182 24.38 15.98 26.84
C ASN A 182 23.36 16.32 27.93
N GLU A 183 22.25 16.98 27.57
CA GLU A 183 21.15 17.25 28.50
C GLU A 183 20.50 15.95 29.01
N ILE A 184 20.26 14.98 28.13
CA ILE A 184 19.76 13.66 28.52
C ILE A 184 20.74 12.95 29.45
N GLU A 185 22.04 12.98 29.15
CA GLU A 185 23.06 12.37 30.00
C GLU A 185 23.12 13.01 31.39
N ASN A 186 23.04 14.35 31.46
CA ASN A 186 22.96 15.08 32.73
C ASN A 186 21.73 14.68 33.54
N MET A 187 20.54 14.64 32.92
CA MET A 187 19.30 14.21 33.58
C MET A 187 19.38 12.76 34.08
N LEU A 188 20.05 11.87 33.34
CA LEU A 188 20.26 10.49 33.76
C LEU A 188 21.22 10.39 34.96
N CYS A 189 22.27 11.21 35.00
CA CYS A 189 23.17 11.33 36.15
C CYS A 189 22.44 11.85 37.39
N GLU A 190 21.62 12.91 37.25
CA GLU A 190 20.79 13.45 38.33
C GLU A 190 19.79 12.40 38.85
N ARG A 191 19.12 11.69 37.95
CA ARG A 191 18.21 10.60 38.33
C ARG A 191 18.93 9.49 39.09
N LYS A 192 20.14 9.13 38.68
CA LYS A 192 20.96 8.13 39.39
C LYS A 192 21.31 8.60 40.80
N LEU A 193 21.72 9.86 40.95
CA LEU A 193 22.03 10.46 42.25
C LEU A 193 20.80 10.49 43.16
N TYR A 194 19.66 10.94 42.63
CA TYR A 194 18.39 10.95 43.35
C TYR A 194 17.99 9.56 43.83
N ASN A 195 18.10 8.55 42.95
CA ASN A 195 17.78 7.17 43.33
C ASN A 195 18.70 6.64 44.44
N GLN A 196 19.99 7.01 44.43
CA GLN A 196 20.92 6.64 45.51
C GLN A 196 20.51 7.28 46.84
N GLN A 197 20.18 8.58 46.84
CA GLN A 197 19.70 9.28 48.04
C GLN A 197 18.37 8.70 48.54
N TRP A 198 17.44 8.41 47.63
CA TRP A 198 16.18 7.77 47.95
C TRP A 198 16.39 6.41 48.63
N GLN A 199 17.28 5.57 48.09
CA GLN A 199 17.61 4.28 48.70
C GLN A 199 18.19 4.43 50.11
N GLN A 200 19.07 5.42 50.31
CA GLN A 200 19.61 5.73 51.64
C GLN A 200 18.49 6.12 52.62
N TYR A 201 17.57 7.01 52.21
CA TYR A 201 16.44 7.41 53.04
C TYR A 201 15.52 6.23 53.38
N VAL A 202 15.25 5.33 52.42
CA VAL A 202 14.44 4.13 52.67
C VAL A 202 15.11 3.22 53.70
N VAL A 203 16.43 3.04 53.63
CA VAL A 203 17.18 2.23 54.61
C VAL A 203 17.14 2.88 56.00
N GLU A 204 17.35 4.19 56.09
CA GLU A 204 17.26 4.94 57.36
C GLU A 204 15.86 4.87 57.97
N LEU A 205 14.81 5.04 57.16
CA LEU A 205 13.43 4.95 57.62
C LEU A 205 13.11 3.56 58.18
N ASN A 206 13.55 2.50 57.50
CA ASN A 206 13.37 1.13 57.97
C ASN A 206 14.14 0.86 59.27
N ARG A 207 15.35 1.41 59.41
CA ARG A 207 16.13 1.34 60.65
C ARG A 207 15.40 2.05 61.80
N ASN A 208 14.90 3.25 61.56
CA ASN A 208 14.17 4.03 62.56
C ASN A 208 12.85 3.37 62.95
N ARG A 209 12.11 2.81 61.98
CA ARG A 209 10.91 2.00 62.25
C ARG A 209 11.23 0.82 63.16
N LYS A 210 12.29 0.07 62.88
CA LYS A 210 12.73 -1.05 63.73
C LYS A 210 13.09 -0.57 65.13
N PHE A 211 13.84 0.54 65.24
CA PHE A 211 14.19 1.13 66.52
C PHE A 211 12.96 1.53 67.36
N LEU A 212 11.94 2.13 66.73
CA LEU A 212 10.69 2.49 67.41
C LEU A 212 9.91 1.26 67.87
N LEU A 213 9.86 0.19 67.06
CA LEU A 213 9.24 -1.06 67.46
C LEU A 213 9.96 -1.70 68.66
N ASP A 214 11.29 -1.78 68.64
CA ASP A 214 12.08 -2.26 69.78
C ASP A 214 11.84 -1.41 71.05
N MET A 215 11.71 -0.08 70.92
CA MET A 215 11.40 0.80 72.05
C MET A 215 10.00 0.54 72.62
N ILE A 216 9.00 0.33 71.75
CA ILE A 216 7.64 -0.01 72.17
C ILE A 216 7.65 -1.36 72.89
N GLU A 217 8.31 -2.38 72.34
CA GLU A 217 8.42 -3.70 72.97
C GLU A 217 9.08 -3.61 74.36
N ARG A 218 10.18 -2.86 74.49
CA ARG A 218 10.83 -2.63 75.78
C ARG A 218 9.93 -1.91 76.78
N ALA A 219 9.18 -0.91 76.33
CA ALA A 219 8.23 -0.20 77.18
C ALA A 219 7.11 -1.13 77.64
N THR A 220 6.51 -1.92 76.74
CA THR A 220 5.48 -2.91 77.07
C THR A 220 6.00 -3.97 78.04
N LEU A 221 7.22 -4.49 77.85
CA LEU A 221 7.84 -5.42 78.79
C LEU A 221 8.02 -4.80 80.18
N ALA A 222 8.49 -3.55 80.26
CA ALA A 222 8.63 -2.84 81.53
C ALA A 222 7.27 -2.60 82.21
N PHE A 223 6.22 -2.28 81.43
CA PHE A 223 4.86 -2.14 81.95
C PHE A 223 4.33 -3.46 82.53
N ASN A 224 4.47 -4.56 81.81
CA ASN A 224 4.03 -5.89 82.28
C ASN A 224 4.78 -6.29 83.56
N GLN A 225 6.10 -6.05 83.62
CA GLN A 225 6.89 -6.27 84.84
C GLN A 225 6.41 -5.40 86.01
N GLY A 226 6.06 -4.14 85.75
CA GLY A 226 5.46 -3.25 86.74
C GLY A 226 4.13 -3.78 87.27
N GLU A 227 3.27 -4.28 86.38
CA GLU A 227 1.98 -4.87 86.76
C GLU A 227 2.16 -6.14 87.62
N ASP A 228 3.07 -7.04 87.23
CA ASP A 228 3.41 -8.24 88.00
C ASP A 228 3.91 -7.90 89.42
N LEU A 229 4.73 -6.86 89.54
CA LEU A 229 5.21 -6.38 90.84
C LEU A 229 4.09 -5.80 91.69
N CYS A 230 3.16 -5.04 91.09
CA CYS A 230 1.97 -4.54 91.78
C CYS A 230 1.11 -5.70 92.31
N TYR A 231 0.81 -6.71 91.48
CA TYR A 231 0.08 -7.90 91.93
C TYR A 231 0.79 -8.63 93.06
N ARG A 232 2.12 -8.76 92.99
CA ARG A 232 2.91 -9.39 94.05
C ARG A 232 2.85 -8.61 95.36
N ILE A 233 2.90 -7.28 95.30
CA ILE A 233 2.75 -6.41 96.48
C ILE A 233 1.36 -6.59 97.10
N ASP A 234 0.31 -6.59 96.28
CA ASP A 234 -1.07 -6.74 96.79
C ASP A 234 -1.31 -8.13 97.39
N SER A 235 -0.73 -9.18 96.81
CA SER A 235 -0.73 -10.52 97.40
C SER A 235 -0.01 -10.54 98.76
N LEU A 236 1.14 -9.86 98.90
CA LEU A 236 1.86 -9.77 100.17
C LEU A 236 1.07 -8.99 101.23
N LYS A 237 0.44 -7.86 100.86
CA LYS A 237 -0.44 -7.09 101.75
C LYS A 237 -1.64 -7.91 102.22
N ALA A 238 -2.24 -8.69 101.32
CA ALA A 238 -3.33 -9.59 101.65
C ALA A 238 -2.88 -10.69 102.62
N GLN A 239 -1.70 -11.27 102.41
CA GLN A 239 -1.10 -12.26 103.29
C GLN A 239 -0.80 -11.66 104.68
N GLU A 240 -0.14 -10.51 104.76
CA GLU A 240 0.15 -9.83 106.02
C GLU A 240 -1.15 -9.53 106.81
N SER A 241 -2.20 -9.10 106.11
CA SER A 241 -3.51 -8.84 106.72
C SER A 241 -4.19 -10.11 107.24
N ARG A 242 -3.96 -11.27 106.61
CA ARG A 242 -4.41 -12.57 107.13
C ARG A 242 -3.58 -12.95 108.37
N ASP A 243 -2.25 -12.89 108.28
CA ASP A 243 -1.34 -13.25 109.37
C ASP A 243 -1.56 -12.37 110.61
N LYS A 244 -1.86 -11.08 110.42
CA LYS A 244 -2.23 -10.17 111.51
C LYS A 244 -3.53 -10.61 112.18
N ARG A 245 -4.55 -10.98 111.41
CA ARG A 245 -5.83 -11.48 111.96
C ARG A 245 -5.64 -12.78 112.74
N VAL A 246 -4.83 -13.70 112.21
CA VAL A 246 -4.49 -14.96 112.89
C VAL A 246 -3.77 -14.69 114.21
N ARG A 247 -2.71 -13.86 114.21
CA ARG A 247 -1.98 -13.49 115.44
C ARG A 247 -2.86 -12.82 116.49
N VAL A 248 -3.78 -11.94 116.09
CA VAL A 248 -4.73 -11.32 117.01
C VAL A 248 -5.67 -12.36 117.62
N GLN A 249 -6.18 -13.29 116.81
CA GLN A 249 -7.03 -14.38 117.28
C GLN A 249 -6.29 -15.29 118.27
N GLU A 250 -5.04 -15.67 117.96
CA GLU A 250 -4.17 -16.44 118.87
C GLU A 250 -3.96 -15.70 120.21
N MET A 251 -3.71 -14.38 120.17
CA MET A 251 -3.57 -13.57 121.37
C MET A 251 -4.85 -13.56 122.23
N ILE A 252 -6.02 -13.41 121.60
CA ILE A 252 -7.32 -13.45 122.28
C ILE A 252 -7.53 -14.84 122.92
N GLU A 253 -7.18 -15.91 122.22
CA GLU A 253 -7.28 -17.29 122.72
C GLU A 253 -6.41 -17.49 123.97
N VAL A 254 -5.15 -17.04 123.92
CA VAL A 254 -4.20 -17.11 125.04
C VAL A 254 -4.70 -16.27 126.22
N GLU A 255 -5.19 -15.05 125.98
CA GLU A 255 -5.76 -14.21 127.03
C GLU A 255 -6.98 -14.87 127.69
N ARG A 256 -7.89 -15.45 126.89
CA ARG A 256 -9.02 -16.24 127.40
C ARG A 256 -8.55 -17.41 128.25
N GLN A 257 -7.51 -18.13 127.84
CA GLN A 257 -6.95 -19.24 128.62
C GLN A 257 -6.35 -18.75 129.95
N ILE A 258 -5.62 -17.64 129.95
CA ILE A 258 -5.04 -17.01 131.16
C ILE A 258 -6.15 -16.57 132.12
N ILE A 259 -7.15 -15.86 131.61
CA ILE A 259 -8.30 -15.41 132.39
C ILE A 259 -9.07 -16.61 132.94
N GLY A 260 -9.30 -17.64 132.12
CA GLY A 260 -9.93 -18.89 132.51
C GLY A 260 -9.18 -19.58 133.65
N THR A 261 -7.87 -19.78 133.51
CA THR A 261 -7.03 -20.37 134.58
C THR A 261 -6.99 -19.49 135.82
N ARG A 262 -7.02 -18.16 135.69
CA ARG A 262 -7.11 -17.23 136.83
C ARG A 262 -8.43 -17.40 137.59
N TYR A 263 -9.57 -17.45 136.90
CA TYR A 263 -10.88 -17.69 137.52
C TYR A 263 -10.99 -19.07 138.15
N VAL A 264 -10.45 -20.10 137.51
CA VAL A 264 -10.41 -21.45 138.08
C VAL A 264 -9.54 -21.46 139.35
N ASN A 265 -8.37 -20.83 139.33
CA ASN A 265 -7.51 -20.73 140.52
C ASN A 265 -8.18 -19.94 141.66
N THR A 266 -8.84 -18.82 141.37
CA THR A 266 -9.57 -18.08 142.41
C THR A 266 -10.74 -18.89 142.96
N PHE A 267 -11.51 -19.56 142.10
CA PHE A 267 -12.57 -20.48 142.52
C PHE A 267 -12.04 -21.61 143.42
N LEU A 268 -10.93 -22.25 143.03
CA LEU A 268 -10.29 -23.31 143.83
C LEU A 268 -9.77 -22.77 145.17
N ARG A 269 -9.21 -21.56 145.21
CA ARG A 269 -8.83 -20.90 146.47
C ARG A 269 -10.03 -20.63 147.37
N THR A 270 -11.13 -20.13 146.82
CA THR A 270 -12.36 -19.85 147.59
C THR A 270 -13.04 -21.14 148.07
N LYS A 271 -13.02 -22.21 147.26
CA LYS A 271 -13.57 -23.53 147.62
C LYS A 271 -12.64 -24.30 148.57
N GLY A 272 -11.34 -24.06 148.50
CA GLY A 272 -10.31 -24.64 149.36
C GLY A 272 -10.37 -24.16 150.81
N PHE A 273 -11.20 -23.17 151.13
CA PHE A 273 -11.59 -22.90 152.51
C PHE A 273 -12.38 -24.09 153.06
N GLN A 274 -11.68 -24.98 153.77
CA GLN A 274 -12.30 -26.06 154.53
C GLN A 274 -13.26 -25.45 155.53
N ARG A 275 -14.57 -25.55 155.26
CA ARG A 275 -15.58 -25.42 156.29
C ARG A 275 -15.48 -26.67 157.15
N SER A 276 -15.33 -26.52 158.47
CA SER A 276 -15.55 -27.63 159.39
C SER A 276 -16.99 -28.12 159.16
N VAL A 277 -17.10 -29.31 158.58
CA VAL A 277 -18.40 -29.96 158.38
C VAL A 277 -18.80 -30.47 159.75
N ALA A 278 -19.52 -29.65 160.51
CA ALA A 278 -20.31 -30.16 161.62
C ALA A 278 -21.24 -31.25 161.07
N GLU A 279 -21.30 -32.39 161.76
CA GLU A 279 -22.10 -33.54 161.36
C GLU A 279 -23.51 -33.08 160.96
N LEU A 280 -23.90 -33.38 159.72
CA LEU A 280 -25.17 -32.94 159.18
C LEU A 280 -26.31 -33.62 159.95
N ASP A 281 -27.11 -32.80 160.64
CA ASP A 281 -28.37 -33.21 161.23
C ASP A 281 -29.22 -33.94 160.16
N PRO A 282 -29.60 -35.22 160.37
CA PRO A 282 -30.37 -36.00 159.41
C PRO A 282 -31.71 -35.34 159.03
N ARG A 283 -32.23 -34.40 159.82
CA ARG A 283 -33.40 -33.59 159.44
C ARG A 283 -33.11 -32.58 158.33
N LEU A 284 -31.93 -31.96 158.33
CA LEU A 284 -31.51 -31.04 157.27
C LEU A 284 -31.18 -31.79 155.96
N VAL A 285 -30.65 -33.01 156.07
CA VAL A 285 -30.43 -33.88 154.89
C VAL A 285 -31.75 -34.24 154.22
N ARG A 286 -32.81 -34.56 154.99
CA ARG A 286 -34.15 -34.79 154.43
C ARG A 286 -34.73 -33.54 153.76
N LYS A 287 -34.63 -32.36 154.39
CA LYS A 287 -35.04 -31.09 153.77
C LYS A 287 -34.26 -30.83 152.47
N ARG A 288 -32.96 -31.08 152.45
CA ARG A 288 -32.13 -30.94 151.24
C ARG A 288 -32.55 -31.91 150.15
N ASN A 289 -32.89 -33.15 150.49
CA ASN A 289 -33.33 -34.15 149.51
C ASN A 289 -34.69 -33.80 148.93
N LEU A 290 -35.64 -33.34 149.76
CA LEU A 290 -36.93 -32.79 149.29
C LEU A 290 -36.73 -31.58 148.37
N PHE A 291 -35.82 -30.68 148.73
CA PHE A 291 -35.46 -29.52 147.91
C PHE A 291 -34.80 -29.93 146.58
N LYS A 292 -33.92 -30.94 146.59
CA LYS A 292 -33.32 -31.51 145.38
C LYS A 292 -34.37 -32.18 144.50
N MET A 293 -35.34 -32.90 145.07
CA MET A 293 -36.45 -33.49 144.31
C MET A 293 -37.30 -32.39 143.68
N ALA A 294 -37.73 -31.39 144.46
CA ALA A 294 -38.51 -30.27 143.94
C ALA A 294 -37.79 -29.49 142.82
N HIS A 295 -36.45 -29.40 142.88
CA HIS A 295 -35.65 -28.80 141.81
C HIS A 295 -35.44 -29.71 140.61
N ARG A 296 -35.29 -31.02 140.80
CA ARG A 296 -35.31 -31.98 139.68
C ARG A 296 -36.64 -31.91 138.96
N ASP A 297 -37.76 -31.90 139.69
CA ASP A 297 -39.08 -31.73 139.08
C ASP A 297 -39.21 -30.38 138.35
N ARG A 298 -38.50 -29.34 138.80
CA ARG A 298 -38.48 -28.04 138.11
C ARG A 298 -37.59 -28.06 136.86
N ILE A 299 -36.46 -28.76 136.91
CA ILE A 299 -35.58 -28.99 135.75
C ILE A 299 -36.30 -29.84 134.72
N ASP A 300 -37.00 -30.90 135.14
CA ASP A 300 -37.77 -31.75 134.25
C ASP A 300 -38.88 -30.95 133.58
N ARG A 301 -39.58 -30.10 134.34
CA ARG A 301 -40.54 -29.12 133.79
C ARG A 301 -39.91 -28.16 132.79
N PHE A 302 -38.75 -27.59 133.07
CA PHE A 302 -38.05 -26.74 132.09
C PHE A 302 -37.55 -27.53 130.88
N GLY A 303 -37.14 -28.78 131.07
CA GLY A 303 -36.80 -29.69 129.98
C GLY A 303 -38.01 -30.00 129.10
N THR A 304 -39.20 -30.16 129.72
CA THR A 304 -40.46 -30.29 128.98
C THR A 304 -40.75 -29.01 128.21
N ILE A 305 -40.71 -27.85 128.86
CA ILE A 305 -40.92 -26.54 128.21
C ILE A 305 -39.93 -26.33 127.07
N ILE A 306 -38.65 -26.66 127.22
CA ILE A 306 -37.65 -26.52 126.15
C ILE A 306 -37.98 -27.46 125.00
N ASN A 307 -38.35 -28.70 125.25
CA ASN A 307 -38.75 -29.64 124.20
C ASN A 307 -40.04 -29.19 123.51
N ASP A 308 -41.02 -28.71 124.26
CA ASP A 308 -42.26 -28.11 123.74
C ASP A 308 -41.95 -26.86 122.91
N THR A 309 -40.98 -26.04 123.35
CA THR A 309 -40.52 -24.85 122.60
C THR A 309 -39.79 -25.25 121.33
N LYS A 310 -38.95 -26.31 121.36
CA LYS A 310 -38.31 -26.86 120.16
C LYS A 310 -39.34 -27.43 119.17
N GLN A 311 -40.41 -28.05 119.69
CA GLN A 311 -41.51 -28.58 118.90
C GLN A 311 -42.39 -27.45 118.33
N TYR A 312 -42.65 -26.41 119.12
CA TYR A 312 -43.36 -25.19 118.72
C TYR A 312 -42.61 -24.41 117.64
N LEU A 313 -41.30 -24.20 117.84
CA LEU A 313 -40.41 -23.57 116.86
C LEU A 313 -40.08 -24.48 115.67
N ARG A 314 -40.56 -25.73 115.67
CA ARG A 314 -40.32 -26.75 114.64
C ARG A 314 -38.86 -26.83 114.20
N LEU A 315 -37.92 -26.84 115.16
CA LEU A 315 -36.49 -26.82 114.84
C LEU A 315 -36.06 -28.03 113.99
N ALA A 316 -36.75 -29.18 114.11
CA ALA A 316 -36.54 -30.34 113.24
C ALA A 316 -36.88 -30.07 111.75
N ALA A 317 -37.72 -29.06 111.46
CA ALA A 317 -38.03 -28.65 110.09
C ALA A 317 -36.95 -27.75 109.46
N ILE A 318 -36.04 -27.16 110.26
CA ILE A 318 -34.94 -26.33 109.74
C ILE A 318 -33.96 -27.18 108.93
N GLU A 319 -33.69 -28.42 109.36
CA GLU A 319 -32.88 -29.36 108.58
C GLU A 319 -33.51 -29.66 107.21
N GLY A 320 -34.84 -29.78 107.15
CA GLY A 320 -35.57 -29.90 105.89
C GLY A 320 -35.50 -28.64 105.01
N VAL A 321 -35.54 -27.45 105.61
CA VAL A 321 -35.37 -26.18 104.89
C VAL A 321 -33.94 -26.03 104.35
N LEU A 322 -32.93 -26.41 105.12
CA LEU A 322 -31.53 -26.41 104.68
C LEU A 322 -31.32 -27.37 103.51
N PHE A 323 -31.90 -28.57 103.58
CA PHE A 323 -31.86 -29.54 102.48
C PHE A 323 -32.53 -29.02 101.20
N GLU A 324 -33.68 -28.36 101.30
CA GLU A 324 -34.32 -27.74 100.12
C GLU A 324 -33.51 -26.53 99.58
N ILE A 325 -32.84 -25.76 100.44
CA ILE A 325 -31.92 -24.69 100.00
C ILE A 325 -30.72 -25.28 99.26
N GLU A 326 -30.11 -26.35 99.77
CA GLU A 326 -28.98 -27.04 99.13
C GLU A 326 -29.39 -27.60 97.76
N LYS A 327 -30.55 -28.25 97.69
CA LYS A 327 -31.14 -28.72 96.42
C LYS A 327 -31.43 -27.57 95.45
N GLN A 328 -31.83 -26.40 95.94
CA GLN A 328 -31.96 -25.22 95.08
C GLN A 328 -30.61 -24.67 94.62
N GLN A 329 -29.59 -24.64 95.49
CA GLN A 329 -28.23 -24.23 95.12
C GLN A 329 -27.63 -25.14 94.05
N ASP A 330 -27.85 -26.45 94.14
CA ASP A 330 -27.42 -27.39 93.11
C ASP A 330 -28.11 -27.13 91.76
N LYS A 331 -29.43 -26.86 91.79
CA LYS A 331 -30.17 -26.46 90.58
C LYS A 331 -29.62 -25.16 89.99
N TYR A 332 -29.38 -24.14 90.79
CA TYR A 332 -28.82 -22.88 90.30
C TYR A 332 -27.39 -23.05 89.77
N THR A 333 -26.59 -23.90 90.40
CA THR A 333 -25.23 -24.22 89.95
C THR A 333 -25.26 -24.95 88.60
N ALA A 334 -26.18 -25.90 88.42
CA ALA A 334 -26.40 -26.57 87.14
C ALA A 334 -26.89 -25.58 86.07
N LEU A 335 -27.81 -24.68 86.41
CA LEU A 335 -28.30 -23.64 85.50
C LEU A 335 -27.18 -22.69 85.08
N PHE A 336 -26.31 -22.31 86.02
CA PHE A 336 -25.16 -21.44 85.74
C PHE A 336 -24.12 -22.12 84.84
N ARG A 337 -23.86 -23.42 85.06
CA ARG A 337 -23.02 -24.21 84.16
C ARG A 337 -23.62 -24.29 82.76
N TYR A 338 -24.93 -24.53 82.66
CA TYR A 338 -25.63 -24.53 81.37
C TYR A 338 -25.50 -23.16 80.69
N MET A 339 -25.73 -22.07 81.42
CA MET A 339 -25.60 -20.70 80.91
C MET A 339 -24.19 -20.40 80.38
N ASN A 340 -23.15 -20.82 81.11
CA ASN A 340 -21.76 -20.65 80.68
C ASN A 340 -21.45 -21.45 79.42
N ILE A 341 -21.91 -22.70 79.32
CA ILE A 341 -21.74 -23.53 78.13
C ILE A 341 -22.49 -22.91 76.95
N THR A 342 -23.72 -22.41 77.16
CA THR A 342 -24.47 -21.73 76.09
C THR A 342 -23.80 -20.44 75.67
N ASN A 343 -23.25 -19.65 76.59
CA ASN A 343 -22.49 -18.44 76.24
C ASN A 343 -21.24 -18.78 75.44
N ALA A 344 -20.49 -19.81 75.83
CA ALA A 344 -19.34 -20.27 75.05
C ALA A 344 -19.75 -20.69 73.63
N LYS A 345 -20.89 -21.38 73.47
CA LYS A 345 -21.44 -21.72 72.14
C LYS A 345 -21.92 -20.51 71.35
N ILE A 346 -22.46 -19.49 72.02
CA ILE A 346 -22.84 -18.22 71.37
C ILE A 346 -21.59 -17.46 70.90
N GLU A 347 -20.53 -17.43 71.71
CA GLU A 347 -19.24 -16.84 71.31
C GLU A 347 -18.61 -17.58 70.13
N GLU A 348 -18.67 -18.91 70.12
CA GLU A 348 -18.24 -19.74 69.00
C GLU A 348 -19.06 -19.43 67.74
N ALA A 349 -20.38 -19.39 67.85
CA ALA A 349 -21.27 -19.03 66.73
C ALA A 349 -21.02 -17.61 66.21
N ASN A 350 -20.76 -16.65 67.10
CA ASN A 350 -20.38 -15.28 66.73
C ASN A 350 -18.98 -15.23 66.09
N GLY A 351 -18.06 -16.11 66.48
CA GLY A 351 -16.79 -16.33 65.80
C GLY A 351 -17.03 -16.75 64.35
N ILE A 352 -17.81 -17.81 64.15
CA ILE A 352 -18.17 -18.34 62.83
C ILE A 352 -18.88 -17.28 61.99
N ALA A 353 -19.84 -16.54 62.55
CA ALA A 353 -20.55 -15.47 61.85
C ALA A 353 -19.60 -14.38 61.33
N ARG A 354 -18.64 -13.94 62.15
CA ARG A 354 -17.62 -12.95 61.73
C ARG A 354 -16.70 -13.48 60.64
N ASP A 355 -16.35 -14.75 60.68
CA ASP A 355 -15.54 -15.36 59.64
C ASP A 355 -16.32 -15.51 58.31
N LEU A 356 -17.61 -15.86 58.38
CA LEU A 356 -18.50 -15.86 57.22
C LEU A 356 -18.71 -14.46 56.64
N GLU A 357 -18.81 -13.42 57.47
CA GLU A 357 -18.87 -12.02 57.00
C GLU A 357 -17.59 -11.65 56.23
N LYS A 358 -16.41 -11.96 56.78
CA LYS A 358 -15.13 -11.72 56.08
C LYS A 358 -15.04 -12.49 54.76
N ASP A 359 -15.48 -13.74 54.74
CA ASP A 359 -15.48 -14.54 53.51
C ASP A 359 -16.50 -14.02 52.49
N SER A 360 -17.66 -13.54 52.94
CA SER A 360 -18.63 -12.84 52.08
C SER A 360 -18.04 -11.55 51.50
N GLU A 361 -17.33 -10.74 52.30
CA GLU A 361 -16.63 -9.54 51.81
C GLU A 361 -15.58 -9.90 50.75
N ARG A 362 -14.76 -10.94 51.01
CA ARG A 362 -13.77 -11.44 50.03
C ARG A 362 -14.42 -11.92 48.73
N LEU A 363 -15.55 -12.63 48.82
CA LEU A 363 -16.31 -13.06 47.64
C LEU A 363 -16.85 -11.84 46.88
N HIS A 364 -17.39 -10.84 47.58
CA HIS A 364 -17.88 -9.62 46.96
C HIS A 364 -16.78 -8.82 46.27
N GLU A 365 -15.58 -8.74 46.87
CA GLU A 365 -14.41 -8.17 46.21
C GLU A 365 -13.99 -8.97 44.97
N GLY A 366 -14.02 -10.31 45.07
CA GLY A 366 -13.76 -11.21 43.95
C GLY A 366 -14.74 -11.02 42.80
N GLU A 367 -16.04 -10.89 43.10
CA GLU A 367 -17.09 -10.60 42.12
C GLU A 367 -16.93 -9.22 41.50
N LYS A 368 -16.60 -8.19 42.28
CA LYS A 368 -16.29 -6.85 41.73
C LYS A 368 -15.13 -6.91 40.76
N ARG A 369 -14.06 -7.63 41.10
CA ARG A 369 -12.91 -7.83 40.20
C ARG A 369 -13.32 -8.55 38.91
N LYS A 370 -14.13 -9.61 39.02
CA LYS A 370 -14.69 -10.31 37.84
C LYS A 370 -15.54 -9.38 36.97
N ARG A 371 -16.43 -8.57 37.56
CA ARG A 371 -17.21 -7.59 36.79
C ARG A 371 -16.33 -6.58 36.05
N PHE A 372 -15.27 -6.08 36.68
CA PHE A 372 -14.33 -5.17 36.00
C PHE A 372 -13.57 -5.86 34.87
N THR A 373 -13.18 -7.13 35.02
CA THR A 373 -12.55 -7.89 33.93
C THR A 373 -13.55 -8.17 32.80
N ASP A 374 -14.79 -8.52 33.13
CA ASP A 374 -15.83 -8.80 32.15
C ASP A 374 -16.24 -7.54 31.39
N GLU A 375 -16.34 -6.39 32.05
CA GLU A 375 -16.56 -5.09 31.38
C GLU A 375 -15.41 -4.73 30.44
N ARG A 376 -14.17 -5.04 30.82
CA ARG A 376 -13.00 -4.80 29.97
C ARG A 376 -13.01 -5.72 28.75
N ASN A 377 -13.31 -7.00 28.95
CA ASN A 377 -13.46 -7.97 27.87
C ASN A 377 -14.61 -7.58 26.94
N PHE A 378 -15.77 -7.19 27.47
CA PHE A 378 -16.90 -6.72 26.67
C PHE A 378 -16.57 -5.48 25.85
N LYS A 379 -15.82 -4.51 26.41
CA LYS A 379 -15.34 -3.34 25.65
C LYS A 379 -14.37 -3.75 24.53
N GLN A 380 -13.50 -4.72 24.79
CA GLN A 380 -12.57 -5.25 23.79
C GLN A 380 -13.32 -5.99 22.67
N ASP A 381 -14.29 -6.84 23.02
CA ASP A 381 -15.13 -7.57 22.06
C ASP A 381 -16.00 -6.62 21.24
N MET A 382 -16.54 -5.57 21.85
CA MET A 382 -17.27 -4.51 21.14
C MET A 382 -16.37 -3.79 20.13
N GLN A 383 -15.12 -3.47 20.49
CA GLN A 383 -14.15 -2.89 19.56
C GLN A 383 -13.79 -3.85 18.43
N GLN A 384 -13.65 -5.14 18.71
CA GLN A 384 -13.44 -6.16 17.68
C GLN A 384 -14.63 -6.28 16.72
N LEU A 385 -15.86 -6.25 17.23
CA LEU A 385 -17.07 -6.26 16.41
C LEU A 385 -17.18 -5.02 15.52
N LEU A 386 -16.88 -3.83 16.05
CA LEU A 386 -16.89 -2.58 15.26
C LEU A 386 -15.85 -2.64 14.13
N THR A 387 -14.63 -3.09 14.43
CA THR A 387 -13.58 -3.23 13.41
C THR A 387 -13.92 -4.30 12.37
N ALA A 388 -14.52 -5.42 12.76
CA ALA A 388 -15.01 -6.43 11.84
C ALA A 388 -16.17 -5.91 10.95
N GLN A 389 -17.06 -5.10 11.51
CA GLN A 389 -18.15 -4.46 10.76
C GLN A 389 -17.60 -3.46 9.73
N GLU A 390 -16.61 -2.64 10.10
CA GLU A 390 -15.92 -1.73 9.17
C GLU A 390 -15.23 -2.50 8.03
N GLN A 391 -14.58 -3.62 8.35
CA GLN A 391 -13.96 -4.49 7.34
C GLN A 391 -15.01 -5.11 6.42
N SER A 392 -16.13 -5.58 6.96
CA SER A 392 -17.24 -6.12 6.17
C SER A 392 -17.86 -5.07 5.25
N MET A 393 -18.00 -3.81 5.72
CA MET A 393 -18.47 -2.72 4.86
C MET A 393 -17.50 -2.41 3.72
N LYS A 394 -16.18 -2.34 4.00
CA LYS A 394 -15.15 -2.17 2.97
C LYS A 394 -15.16 -3.29 1.94
N LEU A 395 -15.27 -4.54 2.39
CA LEU A 395 -15.40 -5.71 1.51
C LEU A 395 -16.66 -5.64 0.65
N LYS A 396 -17.80 -5.23 1.22
CA LYS A 396 -19.04 -5.01 0.44
C LYS A 396 -18.88 -3.92 -0.62
N GLU A 397 -18.20 -2.83 -0.29
CA GLU A 397 -17.89 -1.77 -1.25
C GLU A 397 -16.96 -2.25 -2.37
N GLU A 398 -15.93 -3.05 -2.03
CA GLU A 398 -15.03 -3.65 -3.01
C GLU A 398 -15.77 -4.64 -3.93
N VAL A 399 -16.62 -5.51 -3.38
CA VAL A 399 -17.45 -6.42 -4.15
C VAL A 399 -18.40 -5.65 -5.07
N CYS A 400 -19.02 -4.56 -4.59
CA CYS A 400 -19.87 -3.71 -5.43
C CYS A 400 -19.08 -3.07 -6.59
N LYS A 401 -17.86 -2.58 -6.32
CA LYS A 401 -16.97 -2.07 -7.38
C LYS A 401 -16.60 -3.15 -8.39
N GLN A 402 -16.29 -4.35 -7.93
CA GLN A 402 -15.97 -5.49 -8.80
C GLN A 402 -17.19 -5.92 -9.62
N GLN A 403 -18.38 -5.94 -9.02
CA GLN A 403 -19.64 -6.24 -9.70
C GLN A 403 -19.93 -5.23 -10.80
N ASN A 404 -19.83 -3.92 -10.50
CA ASN A 404 -20.01 -2.85 -11.50
C ASN A 404 -18.97 -2.94 -12.63
N ALA A 405 -17.71 -3.25 -12.29
CA ALA A 405 -16.67 -3.46 -13.30
C ALA A 405 -16.94 -4.69 -14.17
N LEU A 406 -17.48 -5.77 -13.59
CA LEU A 406 -17.89 -6.96 -14.33
C LEU A 406 -19.07 -6.65 -15.25
N GLU A 407 -20.08 -5.92 -14.77
CA GLU A 407 -21.23 -5.49 -15.57
C GLU A 407 -20.81 -4.59 -16.73
N MET A 408 -19.86 -3.66 -16.52
CA MET A 408 -19.29 -2.87 -17.61
C MET A 408 -18.53 -3.74 -18.63
N LYS A 409 -17.73 -4.71 -18.16
CA LYS A 409 -17.05 -5.65 -19.05
C LYS A 409 -18.04 -6.52 -19.83
N LEU A 410 -19.11 -6.99 -19.18
CA LEU A 410 -20.18 -7.71 -19.84
C LEU A 410 -20.87 -6.82 -20.88
N ALA A 411 -21.22 -5.58 -20.57
CA ALA A 411 -21.80 -4.64 -21.53
C ALA A 411 -20.88 -4.40 -22.75
N ILE A 412 -19.56 -4.30 -22.55
CA ILE A 412 -18.58 -4.20 -23.64
C ILE A 412 -18.54 -5.49 -24.48
N VAL A 413 -18.62 -6.66 -23.83
CA VAL A 413 -18.71 -7.96 -24.51
C VAL A 413 -20.02 -8.07 -25.29
N GLU A 414 -21.15 -7.66 -24.72
CA GLU A 414 -22.44 -7.63 -25.40
C GLU A 414 -22.44 -6.68 -26.60
N GLN A 415 -21.84 -5.50 -26.44
CA GLN A 415 -21.68 -4.52 -27.53
C GLN A 415 -20.77 -5.05 -28.64
N SER A 416 -19.65 -5.70 -28.30
CA SER A 416 -18.74 -6.29 -29.28
C SER A 416 -19.34 -7.51 -29.98
N LEU A 417 -20.11 -8.35 -29.28
CA LEU A 417 -20.88 -9.44 -29.89
C LEU A 417 -21.97 -8.92 -30.84
N SER A 418 -22.65 -7.83 -30.47
CA SER A 418 -23.59 -7.13 -31.33
C SER A 418 -22.93 -6.57 -32.60
N MET A 419 -21.74 -5.97 -32.48
CA MET A 419 -20.96 -5.49 -33.64
C MET A 419 -20.49 -6.61 -34.57
N VAL A 420 -20.25 -7.82 -34.06
CA VAL A 420 -19.91 -9.01 -34.85
C VAL A 420 -21.17 -9.67 -35.45
N GLY A 421 -22.37 -9.15 -35.14
CA GLY A 421 -23.65 -9.65 -35.67
C GLY A 421 -24.07 -10.99 -35.08
N PHE A 422 -23.69 -11.26 -33.83
CA PHE A 422 -24.10 -12.45 -33.07
C PHE A 422 -25.06 -12.05 -31.95
N ASP A 423 -26.32 -12.49 -32.04
CA ASP A 423 -27.31 -12.30 -30.97
C ASP A 423 -26.96 -13.12 -29.73
N LEU A 424 -26.91 -12.45 -28.57
CA LEU A 424 -26.76 -13.07 -27.25
C LEU A 424 -27.77 -14.20 -27.01
N ALA A 425 -28.98 -14.12 -27.60
CA ALA A 425 -29.99 -15.18 -27.49
C ALA A 425 -29.51 -16.55 -28.01
N LYS A 426 -28.62 -16.60 -29.02
CA LYS A 426 -28.06 -17.88 -29.53
C LYS A 426 -26.96 -18.43 -28.62
N ILE A 427 -26.17 -17.58 -27.98
CA ILE A 427 -25.16 -17.99 -27.00
C ILE A 427 -25.84 -18.39 -25.68
N HIS A 428 -26.87 -17.65 -25.26
CA HIS A 428 -27.68 -17.98 -24.09
C HIS A 428 -28.48 -19.27 -24.31
N GLN A 429 -28.96 -19.58 -25.52
CA GLN A 429 -29.53 -20.90 -25.84
C GLN A 429 -28.50 -22.04 -25.81
N LEU A 430 -27.22 -21.76 -26.07
CA LEU A 430 -26.13 -22.73 -25.94
C LEU A 430 -25.65 -22.90 -24.48
N MET A 431 -25.81 -21.86 -23.64
CA MET A 431 -25.33 -21.83 -22.25
C MET A 431 -26.41 -22.13 -21.22
N VAL A 432 -27.68 -21.81 -21.50
CA VAL A 432 -28.85 -22.10 -20.65
C VAL A 432 -29.34 -23.51 -20.93
N ALA A 433 -28.49 -24.48 -20.61
CA ALA A 433 -28.96 -25.77 -20.11
C ALA A 433 -29.33 -25.54 -18.63
N THR A 434 -30.50 -24.95 -18.39
CA THR A 434 -31.06 -24.81 -17.04
C THR A 434 -31.65 -26.14 -16.59
N THR A 435 -30.77 -27.10 -16.25
CA THR A 435 -30.95 -28.18 -15.25
C THR A 435 -29.81 -29.19 -15.41
N SER A 436 -29.36 -29.78 -14.30
CA SER A 436 -28.09 -30.52 -14.20
C SER A 436 -28.00 -31.84 -15.00
N ALA A 437 -28.97 -32.17 -15.85
CA ALA A 437 -29.08 -33.46 -16.53
C ALA A 437 -28.66 -33.44 -18.02
N ASP A 438 -28.34 -32.28 -18.60
CA ASP A 438 -27.98 -32.13 -20.03
C ASP A 438 -26.56 -31.56 -20.25
N ARG A 439 -25.66 -31.69 -19.25
CA ARG A 439 -24.25 -31.26 -19.40
C ARG A 439 -23.46 -32.07 -20.44
N ASP A 440 -23.95 -33.24 -20.82
CA ASP A 440 -23.28 -34.13 -21.79
C ASP A 440 -23.52 -33.74 -23.26
N ARG A 441 -24.33 -32.71 -23.52
CA ARG A 441 -24.59 -32.20 -24.89
C ARG A 441 -23.74 -31.00 -25.31
N LEU A 442 -22.93 -30.46 -24.41
CA LEU A 442 -21.88 -29.50 -24.78
C LEU A 442 -20.67 -30.27 -25.32
N THR A 443 -20.84 -30.90 -26.49
CA THR A 443 -19.73 -31.52 -27.20
C THR A 443 -18.73 -30.45 -27.64
N GLU A 444 -17.43 -30.75 -27.49
CA GLU A 444 -16.31 -29.88 -27.86
C GLU A 444 -16.46 -29.36 -29.31
N GLU A 445 -17.03 -30.17 -30.20
CA GLU A 445 -17.30 -29.83 -31.60
C GLU A 445 -18.30 -28.68 -31.79
N SER A 446 -19.35 -28.60 -30.97
CA SER A 446 -20.36 -27.52 -31.03
C SER A 446 -19.79 -26.19 -30.56
N LEU A 447 -18.97 -26.24 -29.52
CA LEU A 447 -18.29 -25.08 -28.95
C LEU A 447 -17.17 -24.60 -29.90
N MET A 448 -16.41 -25.54 -30.47
CA MET A 448 -15.40 -25.27 -31.50
C MET A 448 -16.01 -24.72 -32.79
N LYS A 449 -17.21 -25.14 -33.22
CA LYS A 449 -17.91 -24.56 -34.38
C LYS A 449 -18.38 -23.13 -34.14
N ALA A 450 -18.86 -22.81 -32.94
CA ALA A 450 -19.24 -21.46 -32.58
C ALA A 450 -18.00 -20.55 -32.48
N LEU A 451 -16.95 -21.02 -31.79
CA LEU A 451 -15.68 -20.30 -31.65
C LEU A 451 -14.98 -20.10 -33.00
N SER A 452 -14.88 -21.11 -33.85
CA SER A 452 -14.29 -20.98 -35.21
C SER A 452 -15.10 -20.09 -36.15
N SER A 453 -16.40 -19.90 -35.91
CA SER A 453 -17.23 -18.95 -36.67
C SER A 453 -17.05 -17.51 -36.19
N ILE A 454 -16.85 -17.31 -34.88
CA ILE A 454 -16.48 -16.01 -34.29
C ILE A 454 -15.06 -15.65 -34.71
N GLU A 455 -14.11 -16.58 -34.62
CA GLU A 455 -12.71 -16.42 -34.99
C GLU A 455 -12.55 -16.02 -36.47
N ARG A 456 -13.32 -16.61 -37.38
CA ARG A 456 -13.30 -16.25 -38.81
C ARG A 456 -13.80 -14.82 -39.08
N LYS A 457 -14.82 -14.36 -38.36
CA LYS A 457 -15.35 -12.99 -38.46
C LYS A 457 -14.44 -11.96 -37.78
N VAL A 458 -13.82 -12.33 -36.66
CA VAL A 458 -12.81 -11.51 -35.98
C VAL A 458 -11.56 -11.39 -36.87
N LEU A 459 -11.16 -12.45 -37.56
CA LEU A 459 -10.07 -12.43 -38.55
C LEU A 459 -10.38 -11.52 -39.75
N GLU A 460 -11.63 -11.43 -40.21
CA GLU A 460 -12.05 -10.45 -41.23
C GLU A 460 -11.96 -9.00 -40.73
N LEU A 461 -12.30 -8.73 -39.46
CA LEU A 461 -12.21 -7.39 -38.86
C LEU A 461 -10.76 -6.99 -38.51
N VAL A 462 -9.90 -7.95 -38.20
CA VAL A 462 -8.48 -7.75 -37.85
C VAL A 462 -7.59 -7.47 -39.08
N GLN A 463 -8.03 -7.80 -40.30
CA GLN A 463 -7.32 -7.40 -41.53
C GLN A 463 -7.34 -5.89 -41.82
N LEU A 464 -8.12 -5.10 -41.06
CA LEU A 464 -8.27 -3.64 -41.24
C LEU A 464 -7.61 -2.78 -40.15
N SER A 465 -6.91 -3.37 -39.18
CA SER A 465 -6.33 -2.62 -38.05
C SER A 465 -4.98 -3.17 -37.60
N SER A 466 -4.02 -3.22 -38.54
CA SER A 466 -2.60 -3.31 -38.20
C SER A 466 -2.09 -1.93 -37.78
N ASP A 467 -1.97 -1.69 -36.48
CA ASP A 467 -0.83 -1.01 -35.84
C ASP A 467 -1.13 -0.77 -34.35
N ARG A 468 -0.43 -1.52 -33.47
CA ARG A 468 0.27 -1.04 -32.25
C ARG A 468 0.60 -2.23 -31.31
N PRO A 469 1.80 -2.29 -30.70
CA PRO A 469 2.28 -3.50 -30.03
C PRO A 469 1.77 -3.61 -28.59
N LEU A 470 1.35 -4.82 -28.21
CA LEU A 470 1.26 -5.30 -26.84
C LEU A 470 2.65 -5.79 -26.43
N VAL A 471 3.24 -5.17 -25.40
CA VAL A 471 4.36 -5.73 -24.66
C VAL A 471 3.86 -6.01 -23.24
N GLU A 472 4.12 -7.24 -22.84
CA GLU A 472 3.76 -7.96 -21.63
C GLU A 472 4.03 -7.17 -20.34
N ASP A 473 3.02 -7.11 -19.47
CA ASP A 473 3.21 -6.69 -18.08
C ASP A 473 3.82 -7.87 -17.31
N ASP A 474 5.08 -7.68 -16.92
CA ASP A 474 5.83 -8.58 -16.05
C ASP A 474 5.08 -8.86 -14.74
N MET A 475 5.04 -10.14 -14.38
CA MET A 475 4.59 -10.60 -13.07
C MET A 475 5.41 -9.86 -11.98
N PRO A 476 4.78 -9.22 -10.98
CA PRO A 476 5.51 -8.38 -10.05
C PRO A 476 6.50 -9.21 -9.22
N ILE A 477 7.77 -8.82 -9.31
CA ILE A 477 8.96 -9.32 -8.59
C ILE A 477 8.73 -9.44 -7.06
N SER A 478 7.68 -8.80 -6.53
CA SER A 478 7.19 -8.88 -5.17
C SER A 478 6.85 -10.29 -4.67
N THR A 479 6.68 -11.27 -5.56
CA THR A 479 6.36 -12.67 -5.20
C THR A 479 7.56 -13.60 -5.12
N LEU A 480 8.75 -13.19 -5.59
CA LEU A 480 9.95 -14.04 -5.64
C LEU A 480 10.91 -13.85 -4.46
N TYR A 481 10.72 -12.83 -3.62
CA TYR A 481 11.54 -12.61 -2.43
C TYR A 481 10.68 -12.56 -1.16
N GLY A 482 10.95 -13.50 -0.25
CA GLY A 482 10.43 -13.43 1.13
C GLY A 482 10.79 -12.09 1.74
N SER A 483 9.76 -11.35 2.19
CA SER A 483 9.87 -10.01 2.77
C SER A 483 10.99 -9.91 3.82
N GLN A 484 11.90 -8.94 3.68
CA GLN A 484 12.93 -8.64 4.68
C GLN A 484 12.26 -8.36 6.04
N GLN A 485 12.60 -9.20 7.02
CA GLN A 485 12.06 -9.18 8.38
C GLN A 485 12.53 -7.92 9.14
N CYS A 486 11.62 -7.27 9.88
CA CYS A 486 11.95 -6.08 10.67
C CYS A 486 12.56 -6.47 12.02
N ALA A 487 13.89 -6.38 12.15
CA ALA A 487 14.62 -6.67 13.39
C ALA A 487 14.15 -5.83 14.60
N GLU A 488 13.67 -4.60 14.36
CA GLU A 488 13.21 -3.67 15.40
C GLU A 488 11.92 -4.13 16.08
N CYS A 489 11.07 -4.91 15.40
CA CYS A 489 9.87 -5.49 16.01
C CYS A 489 10.20 -6.61 17.00
N ALA A 490 11.31 -7.32 16.78
CA ALA A 490 11.83 -8.30 17.72
C ALA A 490 12.48 -7.63 18.95
N GLU A 491 13.17 -6.49 18.76
CA GLU A 491 13.78 -5.71 19.84
C GLU A 491 12.75 -4.96 20.71
N GLY A 492 11.71 -4.38 20.10
CA GLY A 492 10.69 -3.60 20.82
C GLY A 492 9.86 -4.41 21.84
N GLN A 493 9.73 -5.72 21.64
CA GLN A 493 9.07 -6.60 22.62
C GLN A 493 9.97 -6.97 23.79
N ASP A 494 11.30 -7.02 23.61
CA ASP A 494 12.23 -7.22 24.72
C ASP A 494 12.26 -5.99 25.64
N VAL A 495 12.22 -4.79 25.05
CA VAL A 495 12.16 -3.54 25.85
C VAL A 495 10.85 -3.44 26.63
N ASN A 496 9.71 -3.79 26.02
CA ASN A 496 8.39 -3.73 26.68
C ASN A 496 8.18 -4.81 27.76
N GLN A 497 8.96 -5.90 27.78
CA GLN A 497 8.92 -6.89 28.89
C GLN A 497 9.60 -6.36 30.17
N HIS A 498 10.31 -5.23 30.09
CA HIS A 498 11.12 -4.70 31.18
C HIS A 498 10.53 -3.43 31.82
N ASP A 499 9.32 -3.00 31.42
CA ASP A 499 8.68 -1.79 31.94
C ASP A 499 8.33 -1.85 33.45
N GLU A 500 8.29 -3.05 34.05
CA GLU A 500 7.93 -3.21 35.48
C GLU A 500 9.10 -3.57 36.41
N ARG A 501 10.35 -3.78 35.92
CA ARG A 501 11.51 -4.14 36.78
C ARG A 501 12.83 -3.53 36.31
N ILE A 502 13.66 -3.10 37.26
CA ILE A 502 15.04 -2.63 36.99
C ILE A 502 15.89 -3.83 36.56
N VAL A 503 16.19 -3.93 35.26
CA VAL A 503 17.03 -4.99 34.70
C VAL A 503 18.50 -4.55 34.67
N LEU A 504 19.39 -5.43 35.14
CA LEU A 504 20.85 -5.24 35.08
C LEU A 504 21.34 -5.34 33.62
N ARG A 505 22.44 -4.62 33.31
CA ARG A 505 22.99 -4.50 31.96
C ARG A 505 23.37 -5.88 31.38
N THR A 506 22.64 -6.36 30.40
CA THR A 506 22.93 -7.62 29.70
C THR A 506 24.11 -7.45 28.74
N GLU A 507 24.95 -8.49 28.61
CA GLU A 507 26.08 -8.51 27.68
C GLU A 507 25.60 -8.49 26.22
N HIS A 508 26.28 -7.73 25.36
CA HIS A 508 25.89 -7.48 23.98
C HIS A 508 25.73 -8.77 23.13
N GLN A 509 26.56 -9.79 23.40
CA GLN A 509 26.50 -11.08 22.69
C GLN A 509 25.21 -11.85 22.99
N LYS A 510 24.73 -11.84 24.23
CA LYS A 510 23.48 -12.51 24.64
C LYS A 510 22.24 -11.83 24.05
N LEU A 511 22.30 -10.50 23.88
CA LEU A 511 21.26 -9.73 23.18
C LEU A 511 21.16 -10.13 21.70
N LEU A 512 22.29 -10.28 21.00
CA LEU A 512 22.32 -10.71 19.61
C LEU A 512 21.78 -12.13 19.42
N GLU A 513 22.10 -13.06 20.33
CA GLU A 513 21.56 -14.42 20.31
C GLU A 513 20.05 -14.45 20.57
N ASN A 514 19.56 -13.68 21.54
CA ASN A 514 18.13 -13.58 21.84
C ASN A 514 17.33 -13.01 20.66
N VAL A 515 17.85 -11.97 20.00
CA VAL A 515 17.22 -11.40 18.80
C VAL A 515 17.21 -12.43 17.66
N ARG A 516 18.32 -13.14 17.41
CA ARG A 516 18.39 -14.18 16.37
C ARG A 516 17.40 -15.32 16.62
N ASN A 517 17.32 -15.81 17.86
CA ASN A 517 16.42 -16.91 18.24
C ASN A 517 14.94 -16.50 18.14
N ARG A 518 14.62 -15.23 18.40
CA ARG A 518 13.24 -14.72 18.31
C ARG A 518 12.82 -14.36 16.89
N VAL A 519 13.72 -13.83 16.07
CA VAL A 519 13.47 -13.59 14.63
C VAL A 519 13.18 -14.89 13.89
N THR A 520 13.76 -16.01 14.35
CA THR A 520 13.55 -17.35 13.79
C THR A 520 12.38 -18.13 14.44
N ALA A 521 11.76 -17.61 15.50
CA ALA A 521 10.67 -18.29 16.19
C ALA A 521 9.37 -18.31 15.34
N PRO A 522 8.64 -19.44 15.30
CA PRO A 522 7.42 -19.58 14.47
C PRO A 522 6.29 -18.63 14.90
N GLU A 523 6.22 -18.24 16.19
CA GLU A 523 5.25 -17.25 16.69
C GLU A 523 5.45 -15.85 16.10
N MET A 524 6.70 -15.52 15.74
CA MET A 524 7.03 -14.23 15.14
C MET A 524 6.71 -14.19 13.65
N GLN A 525 6.60 -15.34 12.97
CA GLN A 525 6.30 -15.44 11.53
C GLN A 525 4.94 -14.84 11.16
N TYR A 526 3.95 -14.94 12.05
CA TYR A 526 2.60 -14.38 11.86
C TYR A 526 2.49 -12.88 12.15
N ARG A 527 3.55 -12.25 12.69
CA ARG A 527 3.61 -10.81 13.00
C ARG A 527 4.59 -10.06 12.10
N LEU A 528 5.12 -10.72 11.07
CA LEU A 528 6.09 -10.13 10.15
C LEU A 528 5.39 -9.21 9.15
N HIS A 529 5.84 -7.96 9.12
CA HIS A 529 5.54 -7.01 8.06
C HIS A 529 6.86 -6.48 7.49
N THR A 530 6.86 -6.01 6.25
CA THR A 530 8.05 -5.38 5.67
C THR A 530 8.48 -4.16 6.48
N LEU A 531 9.77 -3.82 6.45
CA LEU A 531 10.31 -2.61 7.09
C LEU A 531 9.51 -1.34 6.69
N SER A 532 9.01 -1.29 5.45
CA SER A 532 8.16 -0.21 4.91
C SER A 532 6.77 -0.10 5.56
N GLN A 533 6.24 -1.19 6.11
CA GLN A 533 4.92 -1.23 6.75
C GLN A 533 5.01 -1.12 8.28
N CYS A 534 6.23 -1.07 8.83
CA CYS A 534 6.45 -0.93 10.27
C CYS A 534 6.01 0.45 10.78
N LYS A 535 5.18 0.47 11.83
CA LYS A 535 4.70 1.71 12.47
C LYS A 535 5.67 2.29 13.51
N LEU A 536 6.79 1.61 13.79
CA LEU A 536 7.78 2.09 14.76
C LEU A 536 8.53 3.32 14.21
N PRO A 537 8.72 4.38 15.02
CA PRO A 537 9.31 5.64 14.56
C PRO A 537 10.70 5.49 13.92
N ARG A 538 11.54 4.61 14.48
CA ARG A 538 12.92 4.39 14.03
C ARG A 538 12.98 3.61 12.72
N SER A 539 12.13 2.61 12.55
CA SER A 539 11.98 1.82 11.31
C SER A 539 11.51 2.71 10.16
N ARG A 540 10.57 3.64 10.41
CA ARG A 540 10.16 4.67 9.43
C ARG A 540 11.30 5.60 9.04
N MET A 541 12.14 5.96 10.02
CA MET A 541 13.34 6.76 9.77
C MET A 541 14.35 6.04 8.87
N LEU A 542 14.54 4.73 9.07
CA LEU A 542 15.42 3.90 8.23
C LEU A 542 14.87 3.71 6.81
N VAL A 543 13.55 3.54 6.67
CA VAL A 543 12.87 3.49 5.37
C VAL A 543 13.05 4.82 4.63
N ASN A 544 12.80 5.95 5.29
CA ASN A 544 12.97 7.27 4.68
C ASN A 544 14.44 7.55 4.29
N LYS A 545 15.42 7.00 5.00
CA LYS A 545 16.85 7.07 4.61
C LYS A 545 17.24 6.18 3.44
N ARG A 546 16.43 5.18 3.07
CA ARG A 546 16.68 4.33 1.88
C ARG A 546 16.07 4.93 0.60
N TYR A 547 15.09 5.81 0.75
CA TYR A 547 14.37 6.47 -0.36
C TYR A 547 14.72 7.97 -0.48
N MET A 548 15.72 8.44 0.27
CA MET A 548 16.44 9.71 0.10
C MET A 548 17.87 9.38 -0.31
#